data_AF-A0A7V4A1A7-F1
#
_entry.id   AF-A0A7V4A1A7-F1
#
_cell.length_a   1.000
_cell.length_b   1.000
_cell.length_c   1.000
_cell.angle_alpha   90.00
_cell.angle_beta   90.00
_cell.angle_gamma   90.00
#
_symmetry.space_group_name_H-M   'P 1'
#
loop_
_entity.id
_entity.type
_entity.pdbx_description
1 polymer ?
#
loop_
_entity_poly.entity_id
_entity_poly.type
_entity_poly.pdbx_seq_one_letter_code
_entity_poly.pdbx_strand_id
1 'polypeptide(L)'
;MAYARRLWEGYRELLASEEAYDPFLLLEAVEEWPVFVRALRRAASKNPAEALRLAKEVWREEVPLRVLGVRLPATKEAFLAQVGLA
;
A
#
# COMPACT_ATOMS: atom_id res chain seq x y z
N MET A 1 -10.49 -3.65 7.85
CA MET A 1 -9.93 -2.30 7.86
C MET A 1 -8.66 -2.23 8.71
N ALA A 2 -8.73 -2.48 10.02
CA ALA A 2 -7.57 -2.39 10.94
C ALA A 2 -6.28 -3.07 10.45
N TYR A 3 -6.37 -4.28 9.87
CA TYR A 3 -5.20 -4.97 9.35
C TYR A 3 -4.53 -4.26 8.15
N ALA A 4 -5.31 -3.78 7.17
CA ALA A 4 -4.77 -3.03 6.03
C ALA A 4 -4.16 -1.69 6.47
N ARG A 5 -4.77 -1.05 7.48
CA ARG A 5 -4.26 0.19 8.10
C ARG A 5 -2.90 -0.06 8.76
N ARG A 6 -2.78 -1.12 9.57
CA ARG A 6 -1.52 -1.50 10.24
C ARG A 6 -0.40 -1.77 9.23
N LEU A 7 -0.69 -2.53 8.17
CA LEU A 7 0.30 -2.79 7.12
C LEU A 7 0.74 -1.47 6.46
N TRP A 8 -0.21 -0.57 6.17
CA TRP A 8 0.11 0.75 5.62
C TRP A 8 0.96 1.61 6.57
N GLU A 9 0.72 1.55 7.87
CA GLU A 9 1.54 2.24 8.87
C GLU A 9 3.00 1.77 8.82
N GLY A 10 3.26 0.46 8.66
CA GLY A 10 4.62 -0.07 8.45
C GLY A 10 5.31 0.51 7.21
N TYR A 11 4.61 0.63 6.08
CA TYR A 11 5.15 1.33 4.90
C TYR A 11 5.42 2.81 5.19
N ARG A 12 4.56 3.50 5.94
CA ARG A 12 4.78 4.91 6.28
C ARG A 12 5.99 5.11 7.18
N GLU A 13 6.22 4.20 8.13
CA GLU A 13 7.40 4.22 8.98
C GLU A 13 8.68 4.01 8.17
N LEU A 14 8.68 3.05 7.25
CA LEU A 14 9.79 2.84 6.31
C LEU A 14 10.03 4.06 5.43
N LEU A 15 8.97 4.64 4.86
CA LEU A 15 9.06 5.84 4.02
C LEU A 15 9.57 7.08 4.76
N ALA A 16 9.39 7.13 6.08
CA ALA A 16 9.80 8.26 6.91
C ALA A 16 11.22 8.12 7.49
N SER A 17 11.84 6.94 7.41
CA SER A 17 13.16 6.69 8.00
C SER A 17 14.28 6.90 6.97
N GLU A 18 15.27 7.72 7.32
CA GLU A 18 16.49 7.91 6.52
C GLU A 18 17.38 6.64 6.50
N GLU A 19 17.24 5.77 7.51
CA GLU A 19 17.93 4.48 7.63
C GLU A 19 17.20 3.34 6.88
N ALA A 20 16.01 3.59 6.32
CA ALA A 20 15.16 2.57 5.66
C ALA A 20 15.72 2.02 4.34
N TYR A 21 16.91 2.44 3.94
CA TYR A 21 17.64 1.84 2.82
C TYR A 21 18.39 0.56 3.22
N ASP A 22 18.15 -0.01 4.40
CA ASP A 22 18.56 -1.38 4.71
C ASP A 22 17.97 -2.34 3.66
N PRO A 23 18.80 -3.05 2.88
CA PRO A 23 18.31 -3.90 1.80
C PRO A 23 17.36 -5.03 2.25
N PHE A 24 17.48 -5.51 3.49
CA PHE A 24 16.61 -6.57 4.03
C PHE A 24 15.23 -6.03 4.36
N LEU A 25 15.15 -4.86 5.01
CA LEU A 25 13.88 -4.21 5.31
C LEU A 25 13.14 -3.80 4.03
N LEU A 26 13.87 -3.35 3.01
CA LEU A 26 13.30 -3.06 1.69
C LEU A 26 12.73 -4.32 1.02
N LEU A 27 13.46 -5.43 1.04
CA LEU A 27 13.01 -6.68 0.44
C LEU A 27 11.73 -7.20 1.11
N GLU A 28 11.70 -7.22 2.44
CA GLU A 28 10.52 -7.64 3.21
C GLU A 28 9.31 -6.76 2.88
N ALA A 29 9.48 -5.44 2.84
CA ALA A 29 8.41 -4.52 2.48
C ALA A 29 7.88 -4.76 1.06
N VAL A 30 8.74 -5.05 0.09
CA VAL A 30 8.32 -5.36 -1.29
C VAL A 30 7.55 -6.70 -1.34
N GLU A 31 8.02 -7.71 -0.61
CA GLU A 31 7.38 -9.03 -0.53
C GLU A 31 6.03 -9.00 0.17
N GLU A 32 5.84 -8.10 1.15
CA GLU A 32 4.57 -7.93 1.85
C GLU A 32 3.50 -7.16 1.05
N TRP A 33 3.87 -6.50 -0.05
CA TRP A 33 2.94 -5.66 -0.80
C TRP A 33 1.68 -6.40 -1.29
N PRO A 34 1.75 -7.63 -1.82
CA PRO A 34 0.56 -8.40 -2.17
C PRO A 34 -0.33 -8.73 -0.97
N VAL A 35 0.23 -8.84 0.24
CA VAL A 35 -0.54 -9.05 1.48
C VAL A 35 -1.36 -7.80 1.78
N PHE A 36 -0.74 -6.62 1.69
CA PHE A 36 -1.43 -5.34 1.83
C PHE A 36 -2.57 -5.20 0.82
N VAL A 37 -2.33 -5.46 -0.46
CA VAL A 37 -3.35 -5.37 -1.52
C VAL A 37 -4.55 -6.30 -1.23
N ARG A 38 -4.29 -7.55 -0.81
CA ARG A 38 -5.36 -8.49 -0.42
C ARG A 38 -6.13 -8.01 0.81
N ALA A 39 -5.44 -7.47 1.81
CA ALA A 39 -6.06 -6.92 3.01
C ALA A 39 -6.96 -5.72 2.69
N LEU A 40 -6.50 -4.82 1.81
CA LEU A 40 -7.26 -3.66 1.36
C LEU A 40 -8.48 -4.07 0.53
N ARG A 41 -8.34 -5.05 -0.38
CA ARG A 41 -9.47 -5.61 -1.14
C ARG A 41 -10.53 -6.23 -0.21
N ARG A 42 -10.11 -6.98 0.82
CA ARG A 42 -11.03 -7.54 1.83
C ARG A 42 -11.67 -6.45 2.69
N ALA A 43 -10.99 -5.32 2.91
CA ALA A 43 -11.57 -4.17 3.59
C ALA A 43 -12.59 -3.45 2.70
N ALA A 44 -12.30 -3.28 1.40
CA ALA A 44 -13.19 -2.68 0.42
C ALA A 44 -14.54 -3.42 0.34
N SER A 45 -14.54 -4.76 0.37
CA SER A 45 -15.78 -5.54 0.35
C SER A 45 -16.67 -5.37 1.59
N LYS A 46 -16.15 -4.78 2.68
CA LYS A 46 -16.88 -4.57 3.94
C LYS A 46 -17.22 -3.10 4.19
N ASN A 47 -16.29 -2.21 3.86
CA ASN A 47 -16.44 -0.76 4.00
C ASN A 47 -15.73 -0.06 2.83
N PRO A 48 -16.40 0.09 1.68
CA PRO A 48 -15.80 0.65 0.47
C PRO A 48 -15.33 2.11 0.66
N ALA A 49 -16.10 2.90 1.41
CA ALA A 49 -15.79 4.32 1.62
C ALA A 49 -14.46 4.51 2.37
N GLU A 50 -14.26 3.74 3.44
CA GLU A 50 -13.04 3.81 4.24
C GLU A 50 -11.84 3.18 3.50
N ALA A 51 -12.05 2.08 2.77
CA ALA A 51 -11.02 1.51 1.92
C ALA A 51 -10.59 2.47 0.79
N LEU A 52 -11.53 3.23 0.21
CA LEU A 52 -11.22 4.25 -0.79
C LEU A 52 -10.39 5.40 -0.22
N ARG A 53 -10.65 5.81 1.03
CA ARG A 53 -9.79 6.79 1.71
C ARG A 53 -8.36 6.27 1.84
N LEU A 54 -8.19 5.05 2.34
CA LEU A 54 -6.86 4.44 2.48
C LEU A 54 -6.16 4.25 1.12
N ALA A 55 -6.88 3.78 0.09
CA ALA A 55 -6.31 3.65 -1.25
C ALA A 55 -5.83 4.99 -1.83
N LYS A 56 -6.57 6.08 -1.57
CA LYS A 56 -6.16 7.44 -1.95
C LYS A 56 -4.94 7.92 -1.16
N GLU A 57 -4.83 7.59 0.13
CA GLU A 57 -3.65 7.88 0.94
C GLU A 57 -2.42 7.17 0.37
N VAL A 58 -2.53 5.88 0.09
CA VAL A 58 -1.45 5.07 -0.51
C VAL A 58 -1.00 5.63 -1.86
N TRP A 59 -1.95 6.02 -2.71
CA TRP A 59 -1.63 6.58 -4.03
C TRP A 59 -0.90 7.93 -3.95
N ARG A 60 -1.06 8.71 -2.87
CA ARG A 60 -0.29 9.96 -2.70
C ARG A 60 1.20 9.69 -2.52
N GLU A 61 1.56 8.51 -2.04
CA GLU A 61 2.93 8.05 -1.83
C GLU A 61 3.44 7.21 -3.02
N GLU A 62 2.86 7.33 -4.22
CA GLU A 62 3.23 6.42 -5.33
C GLU A 62 4.71 6.50 -5.69
N VAL A 63 5.29 7.71 -5.68
CA VAL A 63 6.68 7.92 -6.11
C VAL A 63 7.63 7.29 -5.10
N PRO A 64 7.53 7.59 -3.78
CA PRO A 64 8.33 6.91 -2.77
C PRO A 64 8.14 5.39 -2.78
N LEU A 65 6.92 4.87 -2.92
CA LEU A 65 6.66 3.43 -2.98
C LEU A 65 7.37 2.76 -4.17
N ARG A 66 7.37 3.39 -5.35
CA ARG A 66 8.12 2.88 -6.50
C ARG A 66 9.63 2.88 -6.26
N VAL A 67 10.15 3.91 -5.60
CA VAL A 67 11.58 3.99 -5.21
C VAL A 67 11.95 2.87 -4.23
N LEU A 68 11.06 2.52 -3.30
CA LEU A 68 11.22 1.35 -2.43
C LEU A 68 11.16 0.01 -3.19
N GLY A 69 10.83 -0.01 -4.48
CA GLY A 69 10.72 -1.23 -5.28
C GLY A 69 9.31 -1.84 -5.33
N VAL A 70 8.31 -1.17 -4.75
CA VAL A 70 6.92 -1.62 -4.81
C VAL A 70 6.37 -1.51 -6.23
N ARG A 71 5.84 -2.62 -6.74
CA ARG A 71 5.20 -2.67 -8.06
C ARG A 71 3.76 -2.19 -8.00
N LEU A 72 3.59 -0.87 -8.15
CA LEU A 72 2.28 -0.25 -8.34
C LEU A 72 1.80 -0.34 -9.79
N PRO A 73 0.48 -0.52 -10.04
CA PRO A 73 -0.11 -0.37 -11.36
C PRO A 73 0.24 0.97 -12.03
N ALA A 74 0.11 1.06 -13.35
CA ALA A 74 0.49 2.25 -14.10
C ALA A 74 -0.38 3.49 -13.80
N THR A 75 -1.63 3.28 -13.38
CA THR A 75 -2.58 4.36 -13.09
C THR A 75 -3.33 4.13 -11.78
N LYS A 76 -3.85 5.22 -11.22
CA LYS A 76 -4.64 5.19 -9.99
C LYS A 76 -5.89 4.34 -10.16
N GLU A 77 -6.54 4.48 -11.31
CA GLU A 77 -7.74 3.74 -11.66
C GLU A 77 -7.47 2.24 -11.70
N ALA A 78 -6.33 1.81 -12.26
CA ALA A 78 -5.93 0.41 -12.27
C ALA A 78 -5.67 -0.13 -10.86
N PHE A 79 -5.10 0.68 -9.97
CA PHE A 79 -4.93 0.32 -8.55
C PHE A 79 -6.27 0.23 -7.81
N LEU A 80 -7.18 1.18 -8.01
CA LEU A 80 -8.51 1.12 -7.43
C LEU A 80 -9.29 -0.11 -7.93
N ALA A 81 -9.20 -0.44 -9.22
CA ALA A 81 -9.80 -1.65 -9.77
C ALA A 81 -9.19 -2.94 -9.17
N GLN A 82 -7.87 -2.97 -8.96
CA GLN A 82 -7.18 -4.11 -8.34
C GLN A 82 -7.72 -4.42 -6.93
N VAL A 83 -8.14 -3.40 -6.18
CA VAL A 83 -8.72 -3.55 -4.83
C VAL A 83 -10.25 -3.55 -4.81
N GLY A 84 -10.90 -3.51 -5.97
CA GLY A 84 -12.37 -3.58 -6.11
C GLY A 84 -13.11 -2.30 -5.72
N LEU A 85 -12.52 -1.13 -5.99
CA LEU A 85 -13.06 0.20 -5.66
C LEU A 85 -13.34 1.08 -6.89
N ALA A 86 -13.13 0.55 -8.10
CA ALA A 86 -13.46 1.16 -9.38
C ALA A 86 -14.27 0.18 -10.23
#